data_AF-A0A7X6V028-F1
#
_entry.id   AF-A0A7X6V028-F1
#
_cell.length_a   1.000
_cell.length_b   1.000
_cell.length_c   1.000
_cell.angle_alpha   90.00
_cell.angle_beta   90.00
_cell.angle_gamma   90.00
#
_symmetry.space_group_name_H-M   'P 1'
#
loop_
_entity.id
_entity.type
_entity.pdbx_description
1 polymer ?
#
loop_
_entity_poly.entity_id
_entity_poly.type
_entity_poly.pdbx_seq_one_letter_code
_entity_poly.pdbx_strand_id
1 'polypeptide(L)'
;MRQHTWLGMVVAGLMLLGGGLTARGEDQLRVIQFIHPGGEHRPDSAEGRSWNLGPHQRKFLLQRGRYLTGLGAEPREDDLVFWCEYEPPTRLVKTYEPTMPDGPNHLFALEPFRFKPRGVPLMNTDPFVFGGRFFYSICKQNNRRGPTAMQRLQDGSVILFGSGKGRNRFIVDTIFVVGDSVRWRLEAPREALEGMVPAEYFHAAVEPIVDEARILHGEARGVLRLYRGATPEEPVEGMFSFFPCLPAGEGAGKGFARPVIRRPGIITDNLTQGQRMNIVANLTEAREIWEDVATQVLAQGLCLGVYADMPELASE
;
A
#
# COMPACT_ATOMS: atom_id res chain seq x y z
N MET A 1 59.73 -53.79 -3.25
CA MET A 1 59.52 -53.83 -4.72
C MET A 1 58.03 -53.62 -4.97
N ARG A 2 57.64 -52.52 -5.64
CA ARG A 2 56.40 -52.27 -6.45
C ARG A 2 55.03 -52.73 -5.87
N GLN A 3 53.89 -52.05 -5.97
CA GLN A 3 53.41 -50.83 -6.60
C GLN A 3 51.94 -50.66 -6.12
N HIS A 4 51.41 -49.46 -6.26
CA HIS A 4 50.05 -49.00 -5.96
C HIS A 4 48.90 -49.83 -6.57
N THR A 5 47.71 -49.77 -5.95
CA THR A 5 46.48 -49.26 -6.62
C THR A 5 45.34 -48.98 -5.63
N TRP A 6 44.57 -47.96 -5.99
CA TRP A 6 43.42 -47.32 -5.33
C TRP A 6 42.08 -47.89 -5.83
N LEU A 7 41.06 -47.95 -4.96
CA LEU A 7 39.60 -47.70 -5.17
C LEU A 7 38.88 -48.25 -3.92
N GLY A 8 37.91 -47.63 -3.24
CA GLY A 8 37.13 -46.42 -3.43
C GLY A 8 35.81 -46.61 -2.66
N MET A 9 35.40 -45.64 -1.84
CA MET A 9 34.01 -45.26 -1.50
C MET A 9 33.99 -44.51 -0.16
N VAL A 10 34.11 -43.18 -0.23
CA VAL A 10 33.62 -42.28 0.82
C VAL A 10 32.33 -41.68 0.30
N VAL A 11 31.22 -41.99 0.97
CA VAL A 11 29.93 -41.33 0.76
C VAL A 11 30.05 -39.91 1.31
N ALA A 12 30.24 -38.94 0.42
CA ALA A 12 30.13 -37.52 0.76
C ALA A 12 28.65 -37.14 0.73
N GLY A 13 28.08 -36.88 1.90
CA GLY A 13 26.79 -36.22 2.03
C GLY A 13 26.88 -34.81 1.47
N LEU A 14 26.23 -34.57 0.33
CA LEU A 14 25.99 -33.24 -0.20
C LEU A 14 24.99 -32.53 0.73
N MET A 15 25.51 -31.76 1.69
CA MET A 15 24.74 -30.65 2.22
C MET A 15 24.60 -29.62 1.11
N LEU A 16 23.38 -29.53 0.55
CA LEU A 16 22.94 -28.42 -0.26
C LEU A 16 22.96 -27.16 0.62
N LEU A 17 24.11 -26.47 0.63
CA LEU A 17 24.20 -25.09 1.07
C LEU A 17 23.39 -24.27 0.06
N GLY A 18 22.13 -24.03 0.40
CA GLY A 18 21.30 -23.02 -0.25
C GLY A 18 22.04 -21.70 -0.20
N GLY A 19 22.51 -21.24 -1.37
CA GLY A 19 23.20 -19.98 -1.54
C GLY A 19 22.29 -18.84 -1.09
N GLY A 20 22.49 -18.39 0.15
CA GLY A 20 21.87 -17.20 0.69
C GLY A 20 22.29 -16.00 -0.14
N LEU A 21 21.33 -15.45 -0.89
CA LEU A 21 21.44 -14.12 -1.49
C LEU A 21 21.48 -13.09 -0.35
N THR A 22 22.68 -12.80 0.13
CA THR A 22 22.94 -11.79 1.15
C THR A 22 22.71 -10.40 0.57
N ALA A 23 21.49 -9.88 0.72
CA ALA A 23 21.24 -8.45 0.58
C ALA A 23 21.88 -7.75 1.79
N ARG A 24 22.93 -6.96 1.57
CA ARG A 24 23.60 -6.17 2.62
C ARG A 24 22.63 -5.14 3.23
N GLY A 25 22.38 -5.27 4.53
CA GLY A 25 21.66 -4.31 5.37
C GLY A 25 20.56 -4.98 6.20
N GLU A 26 20.62 -4.81 7.52
CA GLU A 26 19.57 -5.26 8.45
C GLU A 26 18.28 -4.46 8.25
N ASP A 27 17.15 -5.08 8.58
CA ASP A 27 15.86 -4.39 8.64
C ASP A 27 15.90 -3.33 9.74
N GLN A 28 15.24 -2.20 9.50
CA GLN A 28 15.25 -1.06 10.40
C GLN A 28 13.85 -0.54 10.65
N LEU A 29 13.59 -0.22 11.91
CA LEU A 29 12.36 0.44 12.34
C LEU A 29 12.35 1.90 11.85
N ARG A 30 11.30 2.26 11.12
CA ARG A 30 11.20 3.57 10.46
C ARG A 30 9.80 4.15 10.53
N VAL A 31 9.73 5.47 10.61
CA VAL A 31 8.53 6.25 10.26
C VAL A 31 8.77 7.01 8.98
N ILE A 32 7.92 6.76 7.98
CA ILE A 32 8.12 7.23 6.60
C ILE A 32 6.99 8.17 6.22
N GLN A 33 7.33 9.39 5.80
CA GLN A 33 6.43 10.24 5.02
C GLN A 33 6.60 9.85 3.54
N PHE A 34 5.56 9.26 2.94
CA PHE A 34 5.58 8.76 1.57
C PHE A 34 4.73 9.67 0.68
N ILE A 35 5.34 10.35 -0.29
CA ILE A 35 4.65 11.27 -1.20
C ILE A 35 4.26 10.57 -2.50
N HIS A 36 2.96 10.38 -2.69
CA HIS A 36 2.34 10.06 -3.97
C HIS A 36 1.77 11.31 -4.63
N PRO A 37 1.55 11.30 -5.96
CA PRO A 37 0.85 12.38 -6.63
C PRO A 37 -0.54 12.58 -6.00
N GLY A 38 -0.86 13.82 -5.66
CA GLY A 38 -2.08 14.15 -4.92
C GLY A 38 -3.26 14.60 -5.76
N GLY A 39 -3.24 14.33 -7.07
CA GLY A 39 -4.37 14.61 -7.96
C GLY A 39 -5.57 13.72 -7.65
N GLU A 40 -6.76 14.18 -8.03
CA GLU A 40 -7.97 13.36 -8.01
C GLU A 40 -8.25 12.83 -9.42
N HIS A 41 -8.50 11.53 -9.51
CA HIS A 41 -8.94 10.87 -10.74
C HIS A 41 -10.29 11.43 -11.19
N ARG A 42 -10.40 11.73 -12.48
CA ARG A 42 -11.64 12.14 -13.13
C ARG A 42 -12.27 10.97 -13.87
N PRO A 43 -13.61 10.91 -14.00
CA PRO A 43 -14.25 9.96 -14.90
C PRO A 43 -13.76 10.19 -16.34
N ASP A 44 -13.59 9.12 -17.09
CA ASP A 44 -13.29 9.16 -18.53
C ASP A 44 -14.52 8.80 -19.40
N SER A 45 -15.62 8.41 -18.76
CA SER A 45 -16.94 8.23 -19.38
C SER A 45 -18.06 8.69 -18.43
N ALA A 46 -19.32 8.63 -18.88
CA ALA A 46 -20.46 8.95 -18.01
C ALA A 46 -20.67 7.88 -16.92
N GLU A 47 -20.24 6.66 -17.20
CA GLU A 47 -20.39 5.48 -16.36
C GLU A 47 -19.32 5.41 -15.28
N GLY A 48 -18.12 5.97 -15.51
CA GLY A 48 -17.03 5.80 -14.58
C GLY A 48 -15.66 6.18 -15.10
N ARG A 49 -14.67 5.44 -14.61
CA ARG A 49 -13.28 5.55 -15.00
C ARG A 49 -12.75 4.17 -15.37
N SER A 50 -12.16 4.05 -16.55
CA SER A 50 -11.44 2.86 -16.96
C SER A 50 -10.12 2.67 -16.18
N TRP A 51 -9.41 1.57 -16.44
CA TRP A 51 -8.11 1.33 -15.80
C TRP A 51 -7.13 2.46 -16.10
N ASN A 52 -6.46 2.97 -15.07
CA ASN A 52 -5.54 4.08 -15.24
C ASN A 52 -4.29 3.73 -16.08
N LEU A 53 -4.04 4.55 -17.10
CA LEU A 53 -2.85 4.53 -17.96
C LEU A 53 -1.90 5.71 -17.69
N GLY A 54 -2.34 6.69 -16.92
CA GLY A 54 -1.60 7.91 -16.61
C GLY A 54 -0.87 7.82 -15.26
N PRO A 55 -0.34 8.94 -14.76
CA PRO A 55 0.21 9.00 -13.41
C PRO A 55 -0.80 8.52 -12.36
N HIS A 56 -0.31 7.90 -11.27
CA HIS A 56 -1.13 7.58 -10.10
C HIS A 56 -1.86 8.82 -9.59
N GLN A 57 -3.11 8.64 -9.15
CA GLN A 57 -3.92 9.68 -8.53
C GLN A 57 -4.80 9.04 -7.44
N ARG A 58 -5.67 9.84 -6.81
CA ARG A 58 -6.58 9.39 -5.77
C ARG A 58 -8.01 9.32 -6.27
N LYS A 59 -8.74 8.31 -5.82
CA LYS A 59 -10.20 8.26 -5.93
C LYS A 59 -10.81 8.47 -4.55
N PHE A 60 -11.96 9.13 -4.53
CA PHE A 60 -12.83 9.13 -3.38
C PHE A 60 -13.85 8.01 -3.59
N LEU A 61 -13.79 6.98 -2.76
CA LEU A 61 -14.54 5.75 -2.92
C LEU A 61 -15.68 5.66 -1.93
N LEU A 62 -16.74 4.97 -2.34
CA LEU A 62 -17.79 4.41 -1.50
C LEU A 62 -17.57 2.90 -1.44
N GLN A 63 -17.38 2.36 -0.24
CA GLN A 63 -17.26 0.91 -0.03
C GLN A 63 -17.69 0.52 1.37
N ARG A 64 -18.38 -0.62 1.51
CA ARG A 64 -18.71 -1.22 2.80
C ARG A 64 -17.44 -1.54 3.58
N GLY A 65 -17.43 -1.29 4.88
CA GLY A 65 -16.23 -1.52 5.68
C GLY A 65 -16.44 -1.43 7.19
N ARG A 66 -15.31 -1.43 7.92
CA ARG A 66 -15.27 -1.25 9.37
C ARG A 66 -14.39 -0.07 9.75
N TYR A 67 -14.78 0.66 10.78
CA TYR A 67 -14.10 1.86 11.23
C TYR A 67 -14.13 2.02 12.75
N LEU A 68 -13.20 2.83 13.26
CA LEU A 68 -13.12 3.23 14.66
C LEU A 68 -13.39 4.73 14.79
N THR A 69 -14.22 5.10 15.75
CA THR A 69 -14.46 6.51 16.12
C THR A 69 -13.42 7.05 17.12
N GLY A 70 -12.46 6.21 17.52
CA GLY A 70 -11.39 6.52 18.46
C GLY A 70 -10.45 5.33 18.63
N LEU A 71 -9.22 5.55 19.11
CA LEU A 71 -8.19 4.50 19.23
C LEU A 71 -8.57 3.32 20.14
N GLY A 72 -9.46 3.55 21.13
CA GLY A 72 -10.00 2.50 22.00
C GLY A 72 -11.49 2.25 21.79
N ALA A 73 -12.06 2.71 20.67
CA ALA A 73 -13.46 2.48 20.36
C ALA A 73 -13.66 1.08 19.76
N GLU A 74 -14.83 0.49 19.99
CA GLU A 74 -15.22 -0.73 19.30
C GLU A 74 -15.41 -0.49 17.78
N PRO A 75 -15.02 -1.45 16.92
CA PRO A 75 -15.30 -1.39 15.49
C PRO A 75 -16.79 -1.24 15.20
N ARG A 76 -17.10 -0.30 14.31
CA ARG A 76 -18.42 -0.15 13.71
C ARG A 76 -18.35 -0.53 12.26
N GLU A 77 -19.46 -1.03 11.74
CA GLU A 77 -19.57 -1.35 10.33
C GLU A 77 -20.61 -0.43 9.68
N ASP A 78 -20.25 0.15 8.54
CA ASP A 78 -21.15 0.94 7.69
C ASP A 78 -20.66 0.90 6.23
N ASP A 79 -21.38 1.54 5.32
CA ASP A 79 -20.81 2.03 4.08
C ASP A 79 -19.89 3.21 4.41
N LEU A 80 -18.66 3.18 3.90
CA LEU A 80 -17.64 4.19 4.18
C LEU A 80 -17.36 4.99 2.92
N VAL A 81 -17.08 6.28 3.11
CA VAL A 81 -16.39 7.07 2.10
C VAL A 81 -14.97 7.39 2.52
N PHE A 82 -14.02 7.28 1.60
CA PHE A 82 -12.60 7.53 1.89
C PHE A 82 -11.80 7.82 0.63
N TRP A 83 -10.62 8.44 0.81
CA TRP A 83 -9.64 8.61 -0.24
C TRP A 83 -8.67 7.44 -0.26
N CYS A 84 -8.36 6.92 -1.44
CA CYS A 84 -7.27 5.98 -1.62
C CYS A 84 -6.64 6.08 -3.01
N GLU A 85 -5.50 5.44 -3.20
CA GLU A 85 -5.02 5.06 -4.52
C GLU A 85 -5.83 3.86 -5.00
N TYR A 86 -6.40 3.94 -6.21
CA TYR A 86 -7.08 2.81 -6.82
C TYR A 86 -7.10 2.98 -8.34
N GLU A 87 -6.43 2.08 -9.04
CA GLU A 87 -6.19 2.15 -10.48
C GLU A 87 -7.12 1.29 -11.36
N PRO A 88 -7.69 0.16 -10.90
CA PRO A 88 -8.69 -0.59 -11.65
C PRO A 88 -9.96 0.22 -11.98
N PRO A 89 -10.82 -0.30 -12.86
CA PRO A 89 -12.08 0.33 -13.23
C PRO A 89 -12.98 0.63 -12.03
N THR A 90 -13.71 1.73 -12.13
CA THR A 90 -14.64 2.18 -11.09
C THR A 90 -15.84 2.85 -11.71
N ARG A 91 -17.01 2.66 -11.11
CA ARG A 91 -18.27 3.29 -11.51
C ARG A 91 -18.40 4.66 -10.87
N LEU A 92 -18.83 5.66 -11.63
CA LEU A 92 -19.19 6.96 -11.09
C LEU A 92 -20.50 6.83 -10.32
N VAL A 93 -20.48 7.23 -9.05
CA VAL A 93 -21.68 7.26 -8.18
C VAL A 93 -22.27 8.66 -8.18
N LYS A 94 -21.41 9.68 -8.06
CA LYS A 94 -21.82 11.07 -7.92
C LYS A 94 -20.72 12.03 -8.33
N THR A 95 -21.09 13.15 -8.91
CA THR A 95 -20.22 14.33 -9.05
C THR A 95 -20.66 15.38 -8.03
N TYR A 96 -19.69 15.95 -7.32
CA TYR A 96 -19.92 17.00 -6.34
C TYR A 96 -19.74 18.38 -6.99
N GLU A 97 -20.56 19.32 -6.55
CA GLU A 97 -20.21 20.72 -6.70
C GLU A 97 -19.04 21.06 -5.76
N PRO A 98 -18.01 21.80 -6.20
CA PRO A 98 -16.88 22.16 -5.36
C PRO A 98 -17.32 23.02 -4.16
N THR A 99 -17.50 22.38 -3.00
CA THR A 99 -17.95 23.04 -1.76
C THR A 99 -16.84 23.25 -0.75
N MET A 100 -15.68 22.62 -0.92
CA MET A 100 -14.53 22.79 -0.03
C MET A 100 -13.18 22.66 -0.77
N PRO A 101 -12.13 23.38 -0.33
CA PRO A 101 -10.79 23.22 -0.87
C PRO A 101 -10.24 21.80 -0.65
N ASP A 102 -9.65 21.21 -1.69
CA ASP A 102 -9.11 19.83 -1.69
C ASP A 102 -10.13 18.74 -1.29
N GLY A 103 -11.44 19.05 -1.36
CA GLY A 103 -12.50 18.04 -1.30
C GLY A 103 -12.64 17.28 -2.63
N PRO A 104 -13.41 16.18 -2.63
CA PRO A 104 -13.61 15.38 -3.83
C PRO A 104 -14.55 16.08 -4.80
N ASN A 105 -14.28 15.91 -6.09
CA ASN A 105 -15.19 16.27 -7.17
C ASN A 105 -16.03 15.06 -7.59
N HIS A 106 -15.57 13.83 -7.35
CA HIS A 106 -16.25 12.62 -7.78
C HIS A 106 -16.25 11.54 -6.70
N LEU A 107 -17.39 10.90 -6.49
CA LEU A 107 -17.53 9.67 -5.72
C LEU A 107 -17.60 8.49 -6.67
N PHE A 108 -16.77 7.48 -6.42
CA PHE A 108 -16.75 6.25 -7.18
C PHE A 108 -17.12 5.04 -6.32
N ALA A 109 -17.62 3.99 -6.95
CA ALA A 109 -17.71 2.66 -6.38
C ALA A 109 -16.82 1.70 -7.18
N LEU A 110 -16.36 0.62 -6.54
CA LEU A 110 -15.58 -0.41 -7.20
C LEU A 110 -16.44 -1.13 -8.24
N GLU A 111 -15.84 -1.50 -9.37
CA GLU A 111 -16.46 -2.41 -10.33
C GLU A 111 -15.77 -3.77 -10.32
N PRO A 112 -16.49 -4.85 -10.64
CA PRO A 112 -15.86 -6.14 -10.90
C PRO A 112 -14.79 -5.99 -11.97
N PHE A 113 -13.58 -6.47 -11.69
CA PHE A 113 -12.47 -6.36 -12.62
C PHE A 113 -11.66 -7.64 -12.71
N ARG A 114 -10.90 -7.75 -13.79
CA ARG A 114 -9.82 -8.73 -13.93
C ARG A 114 -8.74 -8.10 -14.78
N PHE A 115 -7.49 -8.25 -14.36
CA PHE A 115 -6.38 -7.75 -15.16
C PHE A 115 -6.28 -8.51 -16.48
N LYS A 116 -6.08 -7.76 -17.58
CA LYS A 116 -5.83 -8.29 -18.91
C LYS A 116 -4.73 -7.44 -19.54
N PRO A 117 -3.60 -8.04 -19.99
CA PRO A 117 -2.56 -7.30 -20.70
C PRO A 117 -3.13 -6.57 -21.92
N ARG A 118 -2.70 -5.33 -22.14
CA ARG A 118 -3.19 -4.48 -23.26
C ARG A 118 -2.09 -4.03 -24.22
N GLY A 119 -0.86 -4.54 -24.05
CA GLY A 119 0.31 -4.07 -24.81
C GLY A 119 0.79 -2.68 -24.41
N VAL A 120 0.17 -2.06 -23.42
CA VAL A 120 0.57 -0.81 -22.77
C VAL A 120 0.55 -1.02 -21.26
N PRO A 121 1.49 -0.42 -20.49
CA PRO A 121 1.50 -0.58 -19.04
C PRO A 121 0.23 -0.01 -18.40
N LEU A 122 -0.40 -0.84 -17.56
CA LEU A 122 -1.49 -0.45 -16.69
C LEU A 122 -0.93 -0.14 -15.30
N MET A 123 -1.44 0.89 -14.63
CA MET A 123 -0.97 1.26 -13.30
C MET A 123 -1.43 0.24 -12.25
N ASN A 124 -0.55 -0.11 -11.31
CA ASN A 124 -0.85 -0.94 -10.15
C ASN A 124 -1.50 -0.12 -9.02
N THR A 125 -2.27 -0.76 -8.13
CA THR A 125 -2.74 -0.15 -6.88
C THR A 125 -1.82 -0.54 -5.73
N ASP A 126 -1.09 0.42 -5.14
CA ASP A 126 -0.16 0.15 -4.03
C ASP A 126 0.05 1.42 -3.16
N PRO A 127 -0.46 1.51 -1.93
CA PRO A 127 -0.95 0.39 -1.11
C PRO A 127 -2.36 -0.08 -1.49
N PHE A 128 -2.63 -1.36 -1.20
CA PHE A 128 -3.94 -1.98 -1.35
C PHE A 128 -4.60 -2.12 0.02
N VAL A 129 -5.76 -1.50 0.22
CA VAL A 129 -6.41 -1.33 1.54
C VAL A 129 -7.68 -2.17 1.73
N PHE A 130 -7.94 -3.11 0.83
CA PHE A 130 -9.17 -3.92 0.83
C PHE A 130 -8.94 -5.32 1.38
N GLY A 131 -9.96 -5.87 2.04
CA GLY A 131 -9.92 -7.19 2.67
C GLY A 131 -9.29 -7.20 4.06
N GLY A 132 -8.93 -8.40 4.50
CA GLY A 132 -8.52 -8.65 5.89
C GLY A 132 -7.23 -7.96 6.33
N ARG A 133 -6.35 -7.58 5.40
CA ARG A 133 -5.10 -6.85 5.69
C ARG A 133 -4.78 -5.88 4.56
N PHE A 134 -4.04 -4.82 4.88
CA PHE A 134 -3.49 -3.95 3.86
C PHE A 134 -2.21 -4.58 3.28
N PHE A 135 -1.91 -4.30 2.02
CA PHE A 135 -0.72 -4.79 1.34
C PHE A 135 0.07 -3.63 0.72
N TYR A 136 1.40 -3.72 0.81
CA TYR A 136 2.31 -2.80 0.15
C TYR A 136 3.52 -3.56 -0.40
N SER A 137 3.86 -3.41 -1.69
CA SER A 137 4.93 -4.23 -2.26
C SER A 137 5.75 -3.62 -3.40
N ILE A 138 5.33 -2.53 -4.01
CA ILE A 138 5.83 -2.15 -5.34
C ILE A 138 6.51 -0.79 -5.29
N CYS A 139 5.77 0.24 -4.89
CA CYS A 139 6.15 1.64 -5.05
C CYS A 139 7.46 1.96 -4.32
N LYS A 140 8.46 2.50 -5.03
CA LYS A 140 9.77 2.93 -4.48
C LYS A 140 10.63 1.83 -3.84
N GLN A 141 10.29 0.56 -3.97
CA GLN A 141 11.13 -0.54 -3.46
C GLN A 141 12.39 -0.78 -4.30
N ASN A 142 12.35 -0.45 -5.59
CA ASN A 142 13.50 -0.46 -6.48
C ASN A 142 13.69 0.92 -7.12
N ASN A 143 14.92 1.24 -7.50
CA ASN A 143 15.24 2.36 -8.38
C ASN A 143 16.33 1.93 -9.38
N ARG A 144 16.82 2.85 -10.22
CA ARG A 144 17.86 2.55 -11.23
C ARG A 144 19.17 1.99 -10.66
N ARG A 145 19.43 2.15 -9.35
CA ARG A 145 20.61 1.65 -8.63
C ARG A 145 20.33 0.36 -7.86
N GLY A 146 19.13 -0.21 -7.96
CA GLY A 146 18.70 -1.44 -7.30
C GLY A 146 17.76 -1.21 -6.10
N PRO A 147 17.71 -2.17 -5.15
CA PRO A 147 16.82 -2.14 -4.01
C PRO A 147 17.02 -0.92 -3.11
N THR A 148 15.92 -0.31 -2.68
CA THR A 148 15.95 0.84 -1.77
C THR A 148 15.77 0.41 -0.31
N ALA A 149 15.85 1.36 0.62
CA ALA A 149 15.54 1.10 2.03
C ALA A 149 14.06 0.73 2.28
N MET A 150 13.17 0.94 1.31
CA MET A 150 11.78 0.48 1.43
C MET A 150 11.68 -1.05 1.44
N GLN A 151 12.71 -1.81 1.02
CA GLN A 151 12.73 -3.28 1.16
C GLN A 151 13.26 -3.77 2.51
N ARG A 152 13.61 -2.86 3.43
CA ARG A 152 14.28 -3.15 4.71
C ARG A 152 13.56 -2.52 5.90
N LEU A 153 12.24 -2.50 5.84
CA LEU A 153 11.40 -2.10 6.97
C LEU A 153 11.25 -3.27 7.94
N GLN A 154 11.50 -2.98 9.22
CA GLN A 154 11.19 -3.89 10.33
C GLN A 154 9.69 -3.82 10.66
N ASP A 155 9.15 -4.90 11.21
CA ASP A 155 7.81 -4.93 11.81
C ASP A 155 7.64 -3.79 12.83
N GLY A 156 6.48 -3.15 12.82
CA GLY A 156 6.18 -1.92 13.55
C GLY A 156 6.60 -0.63 12.84
N SER A 157 7.24 -0.70 11.67
CA SER A 157 7.49 0.50 10.86
C SER A 157 6.17 1.13 10.40
N VAL A 158 6.10 2.46 10.38
CA VAL A 158 4.90 3.22 10.01
C VAL A 158 5.14 3.98 8.72
N ILE A 159 4.26 3.81 7.74
CA ILE A 159 4.28 4.53 6.47
C ILE A 159 3.04 5.41 6.38
N LEU A 160 3.24 6.70 6.18
CA LEU A 160 2.20 7.69 5.95
C LEU A 160 2.13 7.95 4.45
N PHE A 161 1.20 7.30 3.75
CA PHE A 161 0.93 7.53 2.34
C PHE A 161 0.06 8.76 2.18
N GLY A 162 0.55 9.72 1.40
CA GLY A 162 -0.14 10.98 1.21
C GLY A 162 0.48 11.86 0.15
N SER A 163 0.20 13.15 0.22
CA SER A 163 0.66 14.12 -0.76
C SER A 163 1.08 15.44 -0.11
N GLY A 164 2.12 16.06 -0.65
CA GLY A 164 2.42 17.47 -0.36
C GLY A 164 1.47 18.38 -1.14
N LYS A 165 0.79 19.30 -0.45
CA LYS A 165 -0.07 20.33 -1.05
C LYS A 165 0.46 21.72 -0.76
N GLY A 166 0.38 22.61 -1.76
CA GLY A 166 0.78 24.02 -1.61
C GLY A 166 2.22 24.27 -1.17
N ARG A 167 3.08 23.23 -1.12
CA ARG A 167 4.43 23.25 -0.49
C ARG A 167 4.42 23.69 0.98
N ASN A 168 3.30 23.52 1.68
CA ASN A 168 3.14 23.98 3.06
C ASN A 168 2.34 23.03 3.95
N ARG A 169 1.91 21.88 3.43
CA ARG A 169 1.18 20.87 4.20
C ARG A 169 1.32 19.49 3.60
N PHE A 170 1.37 18.49 4.47
CA PHE A 170 1.22 17.09 4.11
C PHE A 170 -0.20 16.61 4.45
N ILE A 171 -0.88 16.05 3.45
CA ILE A 171 -2.20 15.43 3.61
C ILE A 171 -2.09 13.92 3.43
N VAL A 172 -2.74 13.13 4.30
CA VAL A 172 -2.61 11.67 4.32
C VAL A 172 -3.88 10.99 3.79
N ASP A 173 -3.72 9.87 3.09
CA ASP A 173 -4.82 8.99 2.68
C ASP A 173 -4.71 7.58 3.25
N THR A 174 -3.53 7.10 3.61
CA THR A 174 -3.38 5.78 4.23
C THR A 174 -2.22 5.76 5.22
N ILE A 175 -2.45 5.15 6.37
CA ILE A 175 -1.45 4.88 7.40
C ILE A 175 -1.26 3.38 7.41
N PHE A 176 -0.04 2.94 7.09
CA PHE A 176 0.31 1.54 7.00
C PHE A 176 1.32 1.20 8.10
N VAL A 177 0.98 0.22 8.93
CA VAL A 177 1.89 -0.30 9.96
C VAL A 177 2.36 -1.66 9.49
N VAL A 178 3.67 -1.84 9.31
CA VAL A 178 4.23 -3.13 8.90
C VAL A 178 3.97 -4.16 10.00
N GLY A 179 3.13 -5.15 9.71
CA GLY A 179 2.88 -6.29 10.61
C GLY A 179 3.92 -7.39 10.40
N ASP A 180 4.14 -7.76 9.14
CA ASP A 180 5.14 -8.74 8.74
C ASP A 180 5.48 -8.57 7.24
N SER A 181 6.35 -9.43 6.71
CA SER A 181 6.71 -9.39 5.29
C SER A 181 7.25 -10.68 4.69
N VAL A 182 7.15 -10.78 3.37
CA VAL A 182 7.72 -11.87 2.55
C VAL A 182 8.44 -11.29 1.34
N ARG A 183 9.63 -11.82 1.03
CA ARG A 183 10.33 -11.49 -0.22
C ARG A 183 9.81 -12.34 -1.36
N TRP A 184 9.64 -11.74 -2.53
CA TRP A 184 9.18 -12.43 -3.72
C TRP A 184 9.86 -11.89 -4.98
N ARG A 185 9.65 -12.61 -6.09
CA ARG A 185 10.31 -12.40 -7.37
C ARG A 185 9.30 -12.10 -8.47
N LEU A 186 9.56 -11.09 -9.29
CA LEU A 186 8.71 -10.73 -10.43
C LEU A 186 8.58 -11.86 -11.46
N GLU A 187 9.59 -12.74 -11.52
CA GLU A 187 9.65 -13.89 -12.41
C GLU A 187 8.57 -14.95 -12.10
N ALA A 188 8.26 -15.12 -10.81
CA ALA A 188 7.41 -16.18 -10.30
C ALA A 188 6.61 -15.72 -9.06
N PRO A 189 5.73 -14.71 -9.21
CA PRO A 189 5.03 -14.14 -8.06
C PRO A 189 4.16 -15.15 -7.31
N ARG A 190 3.54 -16.09 -8.02
CA ARG A 190 2.63 -17.09 -7.43
C ARG A 190 3.34 -18.02 -6.46
N GLU A 191 4.59 -18.40 -6.74
CA GLU A 191 5.36 -19.30 -5.85
C GLU A 191 5.50 -18.79 -4.42
N ALA A 192 5.58 -17.46 -4.25
CA ALA A 192 5.78 -16.83 -2.94
C ALA A 192 4.51 -16.22 -2.35
N LEU A 193 3.57 -15.78 -3.20
CA LEU A 193 2.41 -14.98 -2.76
C LEU A 193 1.10 -15.76 -2.74
N GLU A 194 1.02 -16.93 -3.39
CA GLU A 194 -0.19 -17.75 -3.39
C GLU A 194 -0.57 -18.17 -1.96
N GLY A 195 -1.85 -18.02 -1.61
CA GLY A 195 -2.36 -18.23 -0.25
C GLY A 195 -1.99 -17.14 0.76
N MET A 196 -1.09 -16.21 0.44
CA MET A 196 -0.73 -15.09 1.32
C MET A 196 -1.50 -13.80 1.02
N VAL A 197 -1.90 -13.62 -0.25
CA VAL A 197 -2.67 -12.46 -0.71
C VAL A 197 -3.92 -12.91 -1.47
N PRO A 198 -4.99 -12.11 -1.47
CA PRO A 198 -6.20 -12.40 -2.24
C PRO A 198 -5.95 -12.31 -3.75
N ALA A 199 -6.79 -12.98 -4.55
CA ALA A 199 -6.65 -13.00 -6.01
C ALA A 199 -6.81 -11.59 -6.63
N GLU A 200 -7.63 -10.76 -5.99
CA GLU A 200 -7.86 -9.36 -6.32
C GLU A 200 -6.59 -8.52 -6.20
N TYR A 201 -5.74 -8.81 -5.22
CA TYR A 201 -4.45 -8.15 -5.09
C TYR A 201 -3.51 -8.53 -6.23
N PHE A 202 -3.56 -9.79 -6.71
CA PHE A 202 -2.82 -10.16 -7.92
C PHE A 202 -3.27 -9.31 -9.11
N HIS A 203 -4.58 -9.24 -9.35
CA HIS A 203 -5.10 -8.49 -10.48
C HIS A 203 -4.88 -6.97 -10.35
N ALA A 204 -5.05 -6.38 -9.17
CA ALA A 204 -4.93 -4.93 -8.97
C ALA A 204 -3.49 -4.42 -8.88
N ALA A 205 -2.55 -5.25 -8.40
CA ALA A 205 -1.21 -4.80 -8.05
C ALA A 205 -0.10 -5.63 -8.73
N VAL A 206 -0.09 -6.95 -8.53
CA VAL A 206 1.04 -7.82 -8.92
C VAL A 206 1.13 -8.03 -10.43
N GLU A 207 0.02 -8.35 -11.09
CA GLU A 207 0.02 -8.59 -12.54
C GLU A 207 0.32 -7.32 -13.35
N PRO A 208 -0.23 -6.13 -13.01
CA PRO A 208 0.17 -4.87 -13.65
C PRO A 208 1.68 -4.60 -13.59
N ILE A 209 2.34 -4.78 -12.44
CA ILE A 209 3.80 -4.52 -12.33
C ILE A 209 4.63 -5.55 -13.10
N VAL A 210 4.20 -6.82 -13.13
CA VAL A 210 4.85 -7.87 -13.91
C VAL A 210 4.72 -7.58 -15.40
N ASP A 211 3.54 -7.15 -15.85
CA ASP A 211 3.29 -6.79 -17.24
C ASP A 211 4.07 -5.53 -17.66
N GLU A 212 4.08 -4.49 -16.81
CA GLU A 212 4.90 -3.29 -17.03
C GLU A 212 6.37 -3.66 -17.20
N ALA A 213 6.94 -4.48 -16.31
CA ALA A 213 8.33 -4.91 -16.41
C ALA A 213 8.62 -5.65 -17.73
N ARG A 214 7.71 -6.52 -18.19
CA ARG A 214 7.84 -7.19 -19.49
C ARG A 214 7.79 -6.20 -20.66
N ILE A 215 6.86 -5.24 -20.62
CA ILE A 215 6.72 -4.25 -21.69
C ILE A 215 7.94 -3.33 -21.77
N LEU A 216 8.43 -2.85 -20.61
CA LEU A 216 9.51 -1.86 -20.56
C LEU A 216 10.91 -2.47 -20.68
N HIS A 217 11.08 -3.73 -20.27
CA HIS A 217 12.40 -4.35 -20.15
C HIS A 217 12.53 -5.69 -20.88
N GLY A 218 11.47 -6.17 -21.55
CA GLY A 218 11.44 -7.46 -22.25
C GLY A 218 11.25 -8.67 -21.33
N GLU A 219 11.49 -8.52 -20.04
CA GLU A 219 11.33 -9.57 -19.04
C GLU A 219 10.99 -8.99 -17.66
N ALA A 220 10.19 -9.75 -16.90
CA ALA A 220 9.87 -9.42 -15.51
C ALA A 220 10.96 -9.98 -14.59
N ARG A 221 11.97 -9.18 -14.29
CA ARG A 221 13.04 -9.54 -13.33
C ARG A 221 13.11 -8.57 -12.17
N GLY A 222 13.34 -9.10 -10.97
CA GLY A 222 13.59 -8.28 -9.80
C GLY A 222 13.05 -8.91 -8.52
N VAL A 223 13.61 -8.45 -7.40
CA VAL A 223 13.16 -8.82 -6.06
C VAL A 223 12.38 -7.65 -5.49
N LEU A 224 11.23 -7.98 -4.91
CA LEU A 224 10.38 -7.09 -4.15
C LEU A 224 10.09 -7.73 -2.78
N ARG A 225 9.54 -6.93 -1.87
CA ARG A 225 9.11 -7.38 -0.56
C ARG A 225 7.66 -6.98 -0.37
N LEU A 226 6.79 -7.97 -0.21
CA LEU A 226 5.43 -7.74 0.22
C LEU A 226 5.45 -7.47 1.72
N TYR A 227 4.93 -6.32 2.11
CA TYR A 227 4.57 -5.99 3.47
C TYR A 227 3.08 -6.23 3.66
N ARG A 228 2.72 -6.91 4.77
CA ARG A 228 1.34 -7.06 5.21
C ARG A 228 1.11 -6.15 6.40
N GLY A 229 0.03 -5.38 6.34
CA GLY A 229 -0.32 -4.41 7.37
C GLY A 229 -0.77 -5.10 8.65
N ALA A 230 -0.37 -4.56 9.81
CA ALA A 230 -0.96 -4.91 11.10
C ALA A 230 -2.44 -4.48 11.13
N THR A 231 -3.28 -5.26 11.80
CA THR A 231 -4.73 -5.02 11.94
C THR A 231 -5.09 -4.71 13.40
N PRO A 232 -6.29 -4.21 13.70
CA PRO A 232 -6.74 -4.07 15.08
C PRO A 232 -6.74 -5.40 15.85
N GLU A 233 -7.02 -6.52 15.17
CA GLU A 233 -7.02 -7.87 15.76
C GLU A 233 -5.60 -8.46 15.94
N GLU A 234 -4.66 -8.04 15.10
CA GLU A 234 -3.25 -8.45 15.13
C GLU A 234 -2.32 -7.22 15.10
N PRO A 235 -2.34 -6.39 16.15
CA PRO A 235 -1.60 -5.14 16.18
C PRO A 235 -0.12 -5.38 16.53
N VAL A 236 0.74 -4.45 16.12
CA VAL A 236 2.15 -4.40 16.56
C VAL A 236 2.28 -3.34 17.64
N GLU A 237 2.47 -3.74 18.90
CA GLU A 237 2.53 -2.82 20.05
C GLU A 237 1.30 -1.88 20.12
N GLY A 238 0.12 -2.40 19.76
CA GLY A 238 -1.13 -1.63 19.69
C GLY A 238 -1.31 -0.80 18.41
N MET A 239 -0.31 -0.73 17.54
CA MET A 239 -0.40 -0.04 16.25
C MET A 239 -1.04 -0.93 15.18
N PHE A 240 -1.88 -0.32 14.33
CA PHE A 240 -2.51 -0.98 13.18
C PHE A 240 -2.64 -0.03 11.98
N SER A 241 -2.84 -0.61 10.80
CA SER A 241 -3.04 0.14 9.56
C SER A 241 -4.47 0.68 9.46
N PHE A 242 -4.64 1.88 8.93
CA PHE A 242 -5.95 2.49 8.72
C PHE A 242 -5.93 3.53 7.59
N PHE A 243 -7.10 3.88 7.06
CA PHE A 243 -7.30 5.04 6.19
C PHE A 243 -8.30 6.02 6.83
N PRO A 244 -8.14 7.34 6.68
CA PRO A 244 -9.15 8.30 7.12
C PRO A 244 -10.47 8.09 6.37
N CYS A 245 -11.60 8.02 7.09
CA CYS A 245 -12.91 7.80 6.47
C CYS A 245 -14.04 8.54 7.20
N LEU A 246 -15.23 8.50 6.61
CA LEU A 246 -16.50 8.83 7.24
C LEU A 246 -17.55 7.77 6.88
N PRO A 247 -18.52 7.48 7.75
CA PRO A 247 -19.74 6.77 7.35
C PRO A 247 -20.43 7.50 6.20
N ALA A 248 -20.98 6.78 5.23
CA ALA A 248 -21.53 7.35 4.00
C ALA A 248 -22.70 8.29 4.28
N GLY A 249 -23.53 8.02 5.30
CA GLY A 249 -24.61 8.92 5.71
C GLY A 249 -24.13 10.32 6.11
N GLU A 250 -22.92 10.42 6.67
CA GLU A 250 -22.29 11.69 7.06
C GLU A 250 -21.42 12.27 5.93
N GLY A 251 -20.68 11.40 5.23
CA GLY A 251 -19.64 11.78 4.28
C GLY A 251 -20.07 11.84 2.81
N ALA A 252 -21.01 11.02 2.34
CA ALA A 252 -21.36 10.95 0.90
C ALA A 252 -22.18 12.17 0.41
N GLY A 253 -22.68 12.99 1.33
CA GLY A 253 -23.37 14.23 1.01
C GLY A 253 -22.45 15.26 0.33
N LYS A 254 -21.25 15.46 0.90
CA LYS A 254 -20.30 16.53 0.50
C LYS A 254 -18.86 16.06 0.31
N GLY A 255 -18.53 14.84 0.71
CA GLY A 255 -17.17 14.37 0.84
C GLY A 255 -16.40 15.05 1.99
N PHE A 256 -15.12 14.74 2.08
CA PHE A 256 -14.18 15.42 2.99
C PHE A 256 -12.82 15.59 2.34
N ALA A 257 -12.05 16.60 2.75
CA ALA A 257 -10.66 16.76 2.33
C ALA A 257 -9.74 15.84 3.14
N ARG A 258 -8.72 15.26 2.50
CA ARG A 258 -7.72 14.43 3.19
C ARG A 258 -7.12 15.18 4.40
N PRO A 259 -7.01 14.55 5.58
CA PRO A 259 -6.56 15.22 6.79
C PRO A 259 -5.11 15.68 6.68
N VAL A 260 -4.84 16.87 7.20
CA VAL A 260 -3.49 17.44 7.30
C VAL A 260 -2.80 16.85 8.52
N ILE A 261 -1.57 16.35 8.35
CA ILE A 261 -0.75 15.84 9.45
C ILE A 261 0.43 16.78 9.67
N ARG A 262 0.65 17.16 10.93
CA ARG A 262 1.78 17.99 11.36
C ARG A 262 2.55 17.27 12.44
N ARG A 263 3.81 16.96 12.17
CA ARG A 263 4.74 16.48 13.18
C ARG A 263 6.16 16.94 12.87
N PRO A 264 6.63 18.04 13.46
CA PRO A 264 7.99 18.55 13.24
C PRO A 264 9.04 17.47 13.43
N GLY A 265 10.05 17.45 12.58
CA GLY A 265 11.11 16.43 12.60
C GLY A 265 10.77 15.12 11.88
N ILE A 266 9.47 14.77 11.77
CA ILE A 266 8.99 13.59 11.04
C ILE A 266 8.45 13.96 9.66
N ILE A 267 7.63 15.02 9.61
CA ILE A 267 6.98 15.53 8.40
C ILE A 267 7.74 16.72 7.83
N THR A 268 7.97 16.69 6.52
CA THR A 268 8.44 17.83 5.73
C THR A 268 7.28 18.38 4.90
N ASP A 269 6.75 19.55 5.28
CA ASP A 269 5.56 20.15 4.64
C ASP A 269 5.79 20.62 3.19
N ASN A 270 7.03 20.96 2.83
CA ASN A 270 7.38 21.39 1.48
C ASN A 270 7.83 20.23 0.55
N LEU A 271 7.78 18.99 1.04
CA LEU A 271 8.13 17.81 0.24
C LEU A 271 7.01 17.49 -0.74
N THR A 272 7.30 17.63 -2.04
CA THR A 272 6.32 17.45 -3.13
C THR A 272 6.48 16.14 -3.90
N GLN A 273 7.57 15.41 -3.66
CA GLN A 273 7.84 14.11 -4.27
C GLN A 273 8.82 13.29 -3.41
N GLY A 274 8.80 11.98 -3.58
CA GLY A 274 9.74 11.07 -2.92
C GLY A 274 9.26 10.64 -1.54
N GLN A 275 10.20 10.35 -0.65
CA GLN A 275 9.90 9.86 0.69
C GLN A 275 10.92 10.41 1.68
N ARG A 276 10.47 10.79 2.87
CA ARG A 276 11.33 11.07 4.02
C ARG A 276 11.29 9.87 4.94
N MET A 277 12.46 9.31 5.21
CA MET A 277 12.61 8.14 6.06
C MET A 277 13.27 8.56 7.38
N ASN A 278 12.54 8.43 8.48
CA ASN A 278 13.05 8.70 9.81
C ASN A 278 13.31 7.36 10.49
N ILE A 279 14.55 7.11 10.91
CA ILE A 279 14.88 5.95 11.75
C ILE A 279 14.44 6.30 13.16
N VAL A 280 13.75 5.38 13.83
CA VAL A 280 13.31 5.53 15.22
C VAL A 280 14.00 4.48 16.08
N ALA A 281 14.20 4.78 17.36
CA ALA A 281 15.03 3.98 18.24
C ALA A 281 14.36 2.66 18.65
N ASN A 282 13.04 2.66 18.82
CA ASN A 282 12.27 1.52 19.32
C ASN A 282 10.78 1.64 18.97
N LEU A 283 10.02 0.57 19.25
CA LEU A 283 8.59 0.49 18.97
C LEU A 283 7.75 1.48 19.76
N THR A 284 8.17 1.87 20.96
CA THR A 284 7.48 2.90 21.76
C THR A 284 7.47 4.24 21.03
N GLU A 285 8.62 4.66 20.50
CA GLU A 285 8.72 5.90 19.70
C GLU A 285 7.87 5.81 18.43
N ALA A 286 7.88 4.67 17.72
CA ALA A 286 7.02 4.45 16.56
C ALA A 286 5.54 4.59 16.92
N ARG A 287 5.12 3.99 18.05
CA ARG A 287 3.75 4.04 18.56
C ARG A 287 3.33 5.46 18.92
N GLU A 288 4.16 6.21 19.63
CA GLU A 288 3.88 7.62 19.96
C GLU A 288 3.73 8.51 18.71
N ILE A 289 4.42 8.15 17.61
CA ILE A 289 4.24 8.82 16.33
C ILE A 289 2.91 8.43 15.68
N TRP A 290 2.59 7.14 15.67
CA TRP A 290 1.34 6.62 15.12
C TRP A 290 0.10 7.13 15.87
N GLU A 291 0.12 7.13 17.22
CA GLU A 291 -0.99 7.58 18.07
C GLU A 291 -1.32 9.07 17.83
N ASP A 292 -0.31 9.92 17.70
CA ASP A 292 -0.48 11.33 17.36
C ASP A 292 -1.07 11.52 15.97
N VAL A 293 -0.61 10.76 14.97
CA VAL A 293 -1.21 10.80 13.63
C VAL A 293 -2.67 10.41 13.67
N ALA A 294 -3.02 9.30 14.35
CA ALA A 294 -4.40 8.87 14.52
C ALA A 294 -5.25 9.91 15.26
N THR A 295 -4.71 10.51 16.33
CA THR A 295 -5.36 11.58 17.08
C THR A 295 -5.61 12.82 16.23
N GLN A 296 -4.66 13.20 15.36
CA GLN A 296 -4.84 14.32 14.43
C GLN A 296 -5.92 14.03 13.37
N VAL A 297 -6.05 12.79 12.91
CA VAL A 297 -7.14 12.37 12.01
C VAL A 297 -8.49 12.49 12.71
N LEU A 298 -8.61 11.94 13.92
CA LEU A 298 -9.83 12.02 14.74
C LEU A 298 -10.21 13.46 15.08
N ALA A 299 -9.24 14.30 15.45
CA ALA A 299 -9.45 15.71 15.77
C ALA A 299 -9.93 16.54 14.56
N GLN A 300 -9.73 16.05 13.34
CA GLN A 300 -10.27 16.64 12.12
C GLN A 300 -11.68 16.13 11.78
N GLY A 301 -12.33 15.44 12.72
CA GLY A 301 -13.71 14.95 12.60
C GLY A 301 -13.84 13.71 11.72
N LEU A 302 -12.75 12.99 11.47
CA LEU A 302 -12.74 11.77 10.67
C LEU A 302 -12.65 10.52 11.55
N CYS A 303 -12.96 9.38 10.97
CA CYS A 303 -12.81 8.06 11.57
C CYS A 303 -11.58 7.32 11.04
N LEU A 304 -11.19 6.24 11.72
CA LEU A 304 -10.10 5.35 11.32
C LEU A 304 -10.69 4.11 10.63
N GLY A 305 -10.68 4.06 9.31
CA GLY A 305 -11.13 2.91 8.53
C GLY A 305 -10.09 1.81 8.58
N VAL A 306 -10.46 0.64 9.10
CA VAL A 306 -9.55 -0.49 9.38
C VAL A 306 -9.80 -1.68 8.46
N TYR A 307 -10.88 -1.62 7.68
CA TYR A 307 -11.29 -2.65 6.74
C TYR A 307 -12.22 -2.04 5.69
N ALA A 308 -12.02 -2.42 4.44
CA ALA A 308 -12.96 -2.17 3.34
C ALA A 308 -13.19 -3.49 2.60
N ASP A 309 -14.41 -3.77 2.19
CA ASP A 309 -14.77 -4.98 1.46
C ASP A 309 -13.88 -5.16 0.24
N MET A 310 -13.54 -6.41 -0.06
CA MET A 310 -12.77 -6.77 -1.24
C MET A 310 -13.55 -6.36 -2.51
N PRO A 311 -12.92 -5.76 -3.53
CA PRO A 311 -13.59 -5.63 -4.82
C PRO A 311 -13.90 -7.01 -5.40
N GLU A 312 -14.96 -7.10 -6.20
CA GLU A 312 -15.29 -8.36 -6.87
C GLU A 312 -14.38 -8.60 -8.08
N LEU A 313 -14.10 -9.86 -8.38
CA LEU A 313 -13.52 -10.23 -9.66
C LEU A 313 -14.61 -10.40 -10.72
N ALA A 314 -14.36 -9.88 -11.92
CA ALA A 314 -15.22 -10.16 -13.06
C ALA A 314 -15.23 -11.67 -13.36
N SER A 315 -16.42 -12.20 -13.69
CA SER A 315 -16.59 -13.57 -14.17
C SER A 315 -15.74 -13.84 -15.43
N GLU A 316 -15.37 -15.10 -15.65
CA GLU A 316 -14.61 -15.51 -16.83
C GLU A 316 -15.32 -15.21 -18.15
#